data_AF-A0A7C2AKA0-F1
#
_entry.id   AF-A0A7C2AKA0-F1
#
_cell.length_a   1.000
_cell.length_b   1.000
_cell.length_c   1.000
_cell.angle_alpha   90.00
_cell.angle_beta   90.00
_cell.angle_gamma   90.00
#
_symmetry.space_group_name_H-M   'P 1'
#
loop_
_entity.id
_entity.type
_entity.pdbx_description
1 polymer ?
#
loop_
_entity_poly.entity_id
_entity_poly.type
_entity_poly.pdbx_seq_one_letter_code
_entity_poly.pdbx_strand_id
1 'polypeptide(L)'
;MKNKAVILLILLVWISLISIKSQEEVSFPDKNLENAIREEIAKTDGEQIYKEDLRHIWELDLSNKNIMDIEGLQYCTRLYSLFLDNNNITDISPLSNLTNLIELSLNGNNISDISLLSDLSNLKYLYLDGNDISDISPLSDLSNLTVLSLTYNNITDLSPLFDLSNLTELYLGNNNISDISPLAVLTNLKELDLSNNSIHNIFPLFTLTDLRGLNLQRNDIRDITQIKGMSKIGEHEEHWIGAELDLSHNQISDITPLIENFGINEGDKVDISNNPLNSKSLEIYIPVLESRGVELIWEPIKKPTAPVKRPNLFLYIPFLAIITISVVICQIKKRKREVSGLKNLLEERDRVKNLLRKLNFQKEELIYKGISEDKYNEIYEQLIERLKTIEKLIERKQEGANN
;
A
#
# COMPACT_ATOMS: atom_id res chain seq x y z
N MET A 1 44.04 59.36 -25.73
CA MET A 1 42.72 58.72 -25.99
C MET A 1 42.84 57.26 -26.46
N LYS A 2 43.76 56.92 -27.37
CA LYS A 2 43.91 55.54 -27.89
C LYS A 2 44.17 54.44 -26.83
N ASN A 3 45.01 54.68 -25.82
CA ASN A 3 45.30 53.65 -24.80
C ASN A 3 44.15 53.33 -23.83
N LYS A 4 43.27 54.30 -23.53
CA LYS A 4 42.11 54.04 -22.66
C LYS A 4 41.04 53.20 -23.36
N ALA A 5 40.85 53.41 -24.66
CA ALA A 5 39.92 52.60 -25.47
C ALA A 5 40.41 51.15 -25.63
N VAL A 6 41.71 50.93 -25.79
CA VAL A 6 42.30 49.58 -25.87
C VAL A 6 42.20 48.85 -24.52
N ILE A 7 42.46 49.52 -23.40
CA ILE A 7 42.30 48.92 -22.07
C ILE A 7 40.83 48.60 -21.79
N LEU A 8 39.89 49.47 -22.17
CA LEU A 8 38.45 49.22 -22.03
C LEU A 8 37.98 48.05 -22.92
N LEU A 9 38.50 47.93 -24.15
CA LEU A 9 38.21 46.80 -25.02
C LEU A 9 38.78 45.49 -24.46
N ILE A 10 40.00 45.50 -23.93
CA ILE A 10 40.61 44.32 -23.30
C ILE A 10 39.85 43.96 -22.01
N LEU A 11 39.39 44.93 -21.23
CA LEU A 11 38.55 44.69 -20.04
C LEU A 11 37.16 44.15 -20.43
N LEU A 12 36.53 44.67 -21.48
CA LEU A 12 35.23 44.18 -21.97
C LEU A 12 35.37 42.77 -22.57
N VAL A 13 36.47 42.50 -23.27
CA VAL A 13 36.81 41.17 -23.79
C VAL A 13 37.17 40.22 -22.65
N TRP A 14 37.84 40.69 -21.59
CA TRP A 14 38.11 39.89 -20.39
C TRP A 14 36.86 39.64 -19.54
N ILE A 15 35.96 40.61 -19.40
CA ILE A 15 34.65 40.46 -18.75
C ILE A 15 33.78 39.52 -19.57
N SER A 16 33.80 39.62 -20.91
CA SER A 16 33.10 38.66 -21.78
C SER A 16 33.74 37.28 -21.71
N LEU A 17 35.06 37.15 -21.61
CA LEU A 17 35.76 35.87 -21.46
C LEU A 17 35.55 35.22 -20.09
N ILE A 18 35.42 36.01 -19.02
CA ILE A 18 35.00 35.55 -17.69
C ILE A 18 33.52 35.08 -17.73
N SER A 19 32.70 35.75 -18.53
CA SER A 19 31.30 35.37 -18.82
C SER A 19 31.17 34.16 -19.77
N ILE A 20 32.27 33.73 -20.42
CA ILE A 20 32.37 32.50 -21.22
C ILE A 20 33.13 31.43 -20.41
N LYS A 21 32.82 31.27 -19.13
CA LYS A 21 32.79 29.89 -18.62
C LYS A 21 31.67 29.22 -19.38
N SER A 22 32.00 28.22 -20.19
CA SER A 22 31.03 27.48 -21.03
C SER A 22 29.81 27.13 -20.20
N GLN A 23 28.71 27.85 -20.41
CA GLN A 23 27.45 27.53 -19.76
C GLN A 23 27.00 26.20 -20.37
N GLU A 24 27.07 25.15 -19.56
CA GLU A 24 26.64 23.82 -19.97
C GLU A 24 25.11 23.85 -20.09
N GLU A 25 24.63 23.74 -21.31
CA GLU A 25 23.21 23.65 -21.63
C GLU A 25 22.62 22.36 -21.05
N VAL A 26 21.42 22.46 -20.51
CA VAL A 26 20.66 21.36 -19.93
C VAL A 26 19.42 21.14 -20.80
N SER A 27 19.22 19.90 -21.21
CA SER A 27 18.03 19.47 -21.95
C SER A 27 17.10 18.71 -21.02
N PHE A 28 15.80 18.98 -21.14
CA PHE A 28 14.73 18.25 -20.46
C PHE A 28 13.91 17.54 -21.55
N PRO A 29 14.00 16.21 -21.70
CA PRO A 29 13.25 15.47 -22.72
C PRO A 29 11.73 15.56 -22.52
N ASP A 30 11.29 15.54 -21.25
CA ASP A 30 9.89 15.72 -20.88
C ASP A 30 9.49 17.20 -20.97
N LYS A 31 8.49 17.50 -21.80
CA LYS A 31 8.03 18.88 -22.03
C LYS A 31 7.25 19.46 -20.86
N ASN A 32 6.56 18.63 -20.08
CA ASN A 32 5.87 19.09 -18.88
C ASN A 32 6.88 19.48 -17.81
N LEU A 33 7.95 18.68 -17.65
CA LEU A 33 9.07 19.04 -16.78
C LEU A 33 9.78 20.30 -17.28
N GLU A 34 10.13 20.36 -18.58
CA GLU A 34 10.80 21.53 -19.13
C GLU A 34 10.00 22.81 -18.89
N ASN A 35 8.69 22.78 -19.15
CA ASN A 35 7.80 23.92 -18.92
C ASN A 35 7.76 24.32 -17.44
N ALA A 36 7.68 23.35 -16.53
CA ALA A 36 7.69 23.61 -15.09
C ALA A 36 9.02 24.23 -14.62
N ILE A 37 10.15 23.73 -15.14
CA ILE A 37 11.47 24.30 -14.85
C ILE A 37 11.58 25.72 -15.41
N ARG A 38 11.09 25.96 -16.63
CA ARG A 38 11.06 27.30 -17.24
C ARG A 38 10.26 28.28 -16.39
N GLU A 39 9.09 27.87 -15.90
CA GLU A 39 8.28 28.66 -14.97
C GLU A 39 9.06 29.00 -13.69
N GLU A 40 9.71 28.01 -13.07
CA GLU A 40 10.51 28.18 -11.85
C GLU A 40 11.67 29.17 -12.03
N ILE A 41 12.40 29.06 -13.15
CA ILE A 41 13.57 29.94 -13.42
C ILE A 41 13.19 31.22 -14.19
N ALA A 42 11.89 31.50 -14.35
CA ALA A 42 11.34 32.64 -15.08
C ALA A 42 11.88 32.80 -16.51
N LYS A 43 12.01 31.68 -17.24
CA LYS A 43 12.38 31.65 -18.66
C LYS A 43 11.18 31.45 -19.57
N THR A 44 11.23 32.11 -20.72
CA THR A 44 10.25 31.97 -21.81
C THR A 44 10.59 30.78 -22.71
N ASP A 45 9.62 30.38 -23.52
CA ASP A 45 9.80 29.28 -24.49
C ASP A 45 10.90 29.62 -25.51
N GLY A 46 11.75 28.64 -25.81
CA GLY A 46 12.91 28.80 -26.71
C GLY A 46 14.15 29.44 -26.10
N GLU A 47 14.11 29.97 -24.87
CA GLU A 47 15.34 30.38 -24.16
C GLU A 47 16.14 29.14 -23.74
N GLN A 48 17.47 29.18 -23.87
CA GLN A 48 18.29 28.04 -23.44
C GLN A 48 18.36 27.96 -21.92
N ILE A 49 18.26 26.74 -21.39
CA ILE A 49 18.42 26.45 -19.97
C ILE A 49 19.84 25.94 -19.75
N TYR A 50 20.54 26.51 -18.79
CA TYR A 50 21.91 26.18 -18.42
C TYR A 50 21.98 25.70 -16.99
N LYS A 51 23.00 24.91 -16.65
CA LYS A 51 23.20 24.43 -15.26
C LYS A 51 23.20 25.55 -14.23
N GLU A 52 23.71 26.73 -14.57
CA GLU A 52 23.76 27.86 -13.65
C GLU A 52 22.36 28.37 -13.28
N ASP A 53 21.38 28.28 -14.18
CA ASP A 53 20.01 28.69 -13.89
C ASP A 53 19.37 27.81 -12.80
N LEU A 54 19.78 26.54 -12.74
CA LEU A 54 19.24 25.54 -11.82
C LEU A 54 19.88 25.59 -10.42
N ARG A 55 20.99 26.33 -10.25
CA ARG A 55 21.74 26.39 -8.99
C ARG A 55 21.05 27.16 -7.87
N HIS A 56 19.93 27.81 -8.16
CA HIS A 56 19.15 28.53 -7.15
C HIS A 56 17.95 27.75 -6.65
N ILE A 57 17.63 26.62 -7.29
CA ILE A 57 16.50 25.77 -6.91
C ILE A 57 16.92 24.94 -5.68
N TRP A 58 16.26 25.20 -4.55
CA TRP A 58 16.45 24.50 -3.29
C TRP A 58 15.17 23.80 -2.82
N GLU A 59 14.01 24.22 -3.30
CA GLU A 59 12.72 23.57 -3.14
C GLU A 59 12.04 23.57 -4.51
N LEU A 60 11.36 22.48 -4.86
CA LEU A 60 10.66 22.39 -6.14
C LEU A 60 9.44 21.47 -6.02
N ASP A 61 8.27 22.02 -6.38
CA ASP A 61 7.03 21.25 -6.49
C ASP A 61 6.65 21.04 -7.97
N LEU A 62 6.72 19.78 -8.37
CA LEU A 62 6.41 19.26 -9.70
C LEU A 62 5.18 18.34 -9.67
N SER A 63 4.38 18.39 -8.61
CA SER A 63 3.25 17.50 -8.42
C SER A 63 2.12 17.77 -9.43
N ASN A 64 1.42 16.72 -9.87
CA ASN A 64 0.25 16.79 -10.77
C ASN A 64 0.54 17.41 -12.15
N LYS A 65 1.72 17.19 -12.72
CA LYS A 65 2.14 17.80 -14.00
C LYS A 65 2.18 16.82 -15.16
N ASN A 66 1.78 15.56 -14.97
CA ASN A 66 1.89 14.48 -15.97
C ASN A 66 3.33 14.30 -16.48
N ILE A 67 4.31 14.40 -15.60
CA ILE A 67 5.73 14.18 -15.90
C ILE A 67 5.99 12.67 -15.95
N MET A 68 6.74 12.23 -16.95
CA MET A 68 7.15 10.84 -17.13
C MET A 68 8.66 10.63 -16.99
N ASP A 69 9.43 11.60 -17.47
CA ASP A 69 10.90 11.56 -17.48
C ASP A 69 11.44 12.77 -16.71
N ILE A 70 12.28 12.48 -15.71
CA ILE A 70 12.89 13.50 -14.84
C ILE A 70 14.34 13.82 -15.18
N GLU A 71 14.82 13.36 -16.34
CA GLU A 71 16.12 13.74 -16.89
C GLU A 71 16.25 15.27 -16.97
N GLY A 72 17.38 15.77 -16.47
CA GLY A 72 17.67 17.18 -16.25
C GLY A 72 17.64 17.59 -14.77
N LEU A 73 16.87 16.89 -13.92
CA LEU A 73 16.83 17.19 -12.48
C LEU A 73 18.16 16.91 -11.75
N GLN A 74 19.03 16.04 -12.29
CA GLN A 74 20.35 15.77 -11.71
C GLN A 74 21.23 17.02 -11.57
N TYR A 75 20.91 18.09 -12.29
CA TYR A 75 21.64 19.36 -12.26
C TYR A 75 21.14 20.32 -11.17
N CYS A 76 19.97 20.07 -10.58
CA CYS A 76 19.40 20.81 -9.45
C CYS A 76 20.06 20.43 -8.11
N THR A 77 21.39 20.43 -8.08
CA THR A 77 22.24 19.87 -7.00
C THR A 77 22.09 20.50 -5.61
N ARG A 78 21.34 21.61 -5.49
CA ARG A 78 21.05 22.28 -4.22
C ARG A 78 19.64 22.01 -3.69
N LEU A 79 18.87 21.14 -4.35
CA LEU A 79 17.57 20.70 -3.86
C LEU A 79 17.69 20.12 -2.45
N TYR A 80 16.78 20.59 -1.61
CA TYR A 80 16.58 20.23 -0.22
C TYR A 80 15.22 19.54 -0.05
N SER A 81 14.18 20.06 -0.71
CA SER A 81 12.85 19.45 -0.78
C SER A 81 12.41 19.30 -2.24
N LEU A 82 11.93 18.11 -2.62
CA LEU A 82 11.44 17.82 -3.97
C LEU A 82 10.10 17.06 -3.90
N PHE A 83 9.07 17.63 -4.50
CA PHE A 83 7.73 17.03 -4.57
C PHE A 83 7.42 16.67 -6.03
N LEU A 84 7.15 15.39 -6.28
CA LEU A 84 6.90 14.81 -7.61
C LEU A 84 5.59 14.01 -7.62
N ASP A 85 4.66 14.33 -6.72
CA ASP A 85 3.47 13.53 -6.48
C ASP A 85 2.51 13.51 -7.68
N ASN A 86 1.79 12.41 -7.87
CA ASN A 86 0.74 12.23 -8.87
C ASN A 86 1.23 12.54 -10.30
N ASN A 87 2.32 11.89 -10.69
CA ASN A 87 2.88 11.92 -12.04
C ASN A 87 2.93 10.48 -12.62
N ASN A 88 3.70 10.26 -13.68
CA ASN A 88 3.82 8.97 -14.37
C ASN A 88 5.28 8.51 -14.42
N ILE A 89 6.04 8.82 -13.36
CA ILE A 89 7.48 8.56 -13.28
C ILE A 89 7.70 7.07 -12.99
N THR A 90 8.64 6.47 -13.71
CA THR A 90 9.07 5.08 -13.50
C THR A 90 10.55 4.97 -13.15
N ASP A 91 11.38 5.89 -13.64
CA ASP A 91 12.82 5.93 -13.41
C ASP A 91 13.19 7.16 -12.57
N ILE A 92 13.80 6.90 -11.41
CA ILE A 92 14.29 7.94 -10.49
C ILE A 92 15.82 8.11 -10.53
N SER A 93 16.52 7.48 -11.48
CA SER A 93 17.98 7.55 -11.62
C SER A 93 18.55 8.97 -11.75
N PRO A 94 17.84 9.96 -12.34
CA PRO A 94 18.32 11.34 -12.35
C PRO A 94 18.45 11.96 -10.95
N LEU A 95 17.85 11.38 -9.90
CA LEU A 95 17.94 11.89 -8.53
C LEU A 95 19.21 11.46 -7.78
N SER A 96 19.96 10.48 -8.30
CA SER A 96 21.11 9.83 -7.62
C SER A 96 22.12 10.78 -6.96
N ASN A 97 22.40 11.93 -7.57
CA ASN A 97 23.42 12.87 -7.08
C ASN A 97 22.84 14.00 -6.22
N LEU A 98 21.53 14.00 -5.95
CA LEU A 98 20.84 15.03 -5.16
C LEU A 98 20.98 14.76 -3.64
N THR A 99 22.21 14.53 -3.21
CA THR A 99 22.56 14.11 -1.83
C THR A 99 22.23 15.15 -0.76
N ASN A 100 21.83 16.37 -1.13
CA ASN A 100 21.35 17.40 -0.20
C ASN A 100 19.85 17.28 0.14
N LEU A 101 19.13 16.38 -0.52
CA LEU A 101 17.71 16.17 -0.24
C LEU A 101 17.48 15.71 1.20
N ILE A 102 16.59 16.42 1.88
CA ILE A 102 16.06 16.10 3.21
C ILE A 102 14.62 15.59 3.09
N GLU A 103 13.88 16.08 2.10
CA GLU A 103 12.49 15.72 1.87
C GLU A 103 12.27 15.34 0.40
N LEU A 104 11.70 14.16 0.18
CA LEU A 104 11.39 13.65 -1.14
C LEU A 104 9.98 13.03 -1.11
N SER A 105 9.09 13.56 -1.95
CA SER A 105 7.76 13.03 -2.14
C SER A 105 7.58 12.55 -3.58
N LEU A 106 7.23 11.28 -3.72
CA LEU A 106 7.09 10.54 -4.98
C LEU A 106 5.75 9.77 -5.01
N ASN A 107 4.75 10.23 -4.27
CA ASN A 107 3.47 9.56 -4.15
C ASN A 107 2.75 9.46 -5.49
N GLY A 108 1.97 8.40 -5.73
CA GLY A 108 1.11 8.26 -6.90
C GLY A 108 1.87 8.27 -8.23
N ASN A 109 2.99 7.54 -8.30
CA ASN A 109 3.78 7.33 -9.51
C ASN A 109 3.74 5.84 -9.93
N ASN A 110 4.62 5.43 -10.83
CA ASN A 110 4.74 4.05 -11.32
C ASN A 110 6.13 3.46 -11.00
N ILE A 111 6.67 3.79 -9.82
CA ILE A 111 8.02 3.42 -9.41
C ILE A 111 7.98 2.01 -8.80
N SER A 112 8.94 1.17 -9.19
CA SER A 112 9.13 -0.16 -8.60
C SER A 112 10.57 -0.40 -8.12
N ASP A 113 11.55 0.26 -8.73
CA ASP A 113 12.95 0.23 -8.34
C ASP A 113 13.31 1.52 -7.60
N ILE A 114 13.69 1.37 -6.33
CA ILE A 114 14.14 2.45 -5.46
C ILE A 114 15.61 2.30 -5.05
N SER A 115 16.39 1.48 -5.75
CA SER A 115 17.81 1.20 -5.46
C SER A 115 18.65 2.45 -5.23
N LEU A 116 18.39 3.50 -6.01
CA LEU A 116 19.12 4.77 -5.96
C LEU A 116 18.87 5.57 -4.67
N LEU A 117 17.79 5.28 -3.93
CA LEU A 117 17.53 5.98 -2.66
C LEU A 117 18.60 5.68 -1.61
N SER A 118 19.32 4.55 -1.74
CA SER A 118 20.45 4.21 -0.85
C SER A 118 21.56 5.26 -0.83
N ASP A 119 21.70 6.06 -1.91
CA ASP A 119 22.69 7.14 -1.99
C ASP A 119 22.22 8.44 -1.31
N LEU A 120 20.92 8.58 -1.02
CA LEU A 120 20.29 9.78 -0.45
C LEU A 120 20.25 9.77 1.08
N SER A 121 21.39 9.47 1.70
CA SER A 121 21.55 9.28 3.15
C SER A 121 21.12 10.44 4.06
N ASN A 122 20.90 11.65 3.52
CA ASN A 122 20.44 12.80 4.29
C ASN A 122 18.91 12.89 4.41
N LEU A 123 18.14 12.04 3.71
CA LEU A 123 16.68 12.03 3.77
C LEU A 123 16.17 11.86 5.21
N LYS A 124 15.17 12.68 5.55
CA LYS A 124 14.42 12.64 6.81
C LYS A 124 12.94 12.36 6.57
N TYR A 125 12.40 12.87 5.47
CA TYR A 125 10.99 12.71 5.09
C TYR A 125 10.93 12.06 3.72
N LEU A 126 10.34 10.87 3.65
CA LEU A 126 10.23 10.11 2.40
C LEU A 126 8.80 9.59 2.23
N TYR A 127 8.15 10.00 1.14
CA TYR A 127 6.80 9.60 0.81
C TYR A 127 6.79 8.90 -0.55
N LEU A 128 6.34 7.64 -0.57
CA LEU A 128 6.37 6.72 -1.71
C LEU A 128 5.02 6.00 -1.88
N ASP A 129 3.94 6.59 -1.40
CA ASP A 129 2.61 5.99 -1.42
C ASP A 129 2.13 5.74 -2.85
N GLY A 130 1.34 4.69 -3.08
CA GLY A 130 0.68 4.46 -4.36
C GLY A 130 1.66 4.24 -5.52
N ASN A 131 2.66 3.38 -5.29
CA ASN A 131 3.64 2.95 -6.28
C ASN A 131 3.59 1.40 -6.41
N ASP A 132 4.53 0.83 -7.17
CA ASP A 132 4.64 -0.61 -7.41
C ASP A 132 5.85 -1.24 -6.66
N ILE A 133 6.22 -0.68 -5.50
CA ILE A 133 7.41 -1.07 -4.73
C ILE A 133 7.15 -2.38 -3.99
N SER A 134 8.13 -3.28 -4.02
CA SER A 134 8.10 -4.55 -3.25
C SER A 134 9.38 -4.82 -2.48
N ASP A 135 10.51 -4.33 -2.98
CA ASP A 135 11.82 -4.40 -2.32
C ASP A 135 12.17 -3.04 -1.71
N ILE A 136 12.28 -3.03 -0.37
CA ILE A 136 12.68 -1.85 0.41
C ILE A 136 14.09 -1.99 0.99
N SER A 137 14.87 -2.98 0.55
CA SER A 137 16.30 -3.12 0.94
C SER A 137 17.14 -1.86 0.73
N PRO A 138 16.91 -1.01 -0.28
CA PRO A 138 17.68 0.23 -0.45
C PRO A 138 17.49 1.25 0.68
N LEU A 139 16.46 1.09 1.53
CA LEU A 139 16.18 1.99 2.64
C LEU A 139 16.99 1.67 3.91
N SER A 140 17.69 0.53 3.98
CA SER A 140 18.30 0.03 5.23
C SER A 140 19.28 1.00 5.88
N ASP A 141 19.97 1.80 5.07
CA ASP A 141 21.05 2.66 5.52
C ASP A 141 20.59 4.11 5.70
N LEU A 142 19.31 4.41 5.44
CA LEU A 142 18.71 5.75 5.56
C LEU A 142 18.35 6.07 7.02
N SER A 143 19.30 5.88 7.92
CA SER A 143 19.16 6.03 9.37
C SER A 143 18.71 7.42 9.84
N ASN A 144 18.75 8.44 8.98
CA ASN A 144 18.23 9.78 9.28
C ASN A 144 16.72 9.93 9.09
N LEU A 145 16.03 8.92 8.52
CA LEU A 145 14.59 8.95 8.31
C LEU A 145 13.85 9.10 9.63
N THR A 146 12.95 10.08 9.66
CA THR A 146 12.01 10.34 10.76
C THR A 146 10.57 10.03 10.34
N VAL A 147 10.23 10.25 9.07
CA VAL A 147 8.93 9.95 8.49
C VAL A 147 9.12 9.11 7.24
N LEU A 148 8.42 7.98 7.18
CA LEU A 148 8.40 7.10 6.01
C LEU A 148 6.96 6.67 5.69
N SER A 149 6.52 6.97 4.47
CA SER A 149 5.22 6.55 3.95
C SER A 149 5.38 5.67 2.72
N LEU A 150 4.81 4.47 2.80
CA LEU A 150 4.87 3.39 1.80
C LEU A 150 3.49 2.74 1.61
N THR A 151 2.42 3.49 1.88
CA THR A 151 1.04 3.02 1.78
C THR A 151 0.71 2.67 0.32
N TYR A 152 -0.14 1.66 0.07
CA TYR A 152 -0.51 1.24 -1.29
C TYR A 152 0.71 0.83 -2.14
N ASN A 153 1.46 -0.16 -1.66
CA ASN A 153 2.55 -0.81 -2.38
C ASN A 153 2.39 -2.35 -2.28
N ASN A 154 3.41 -3.12 -2.66
CA ASN A 154 3.41 -4.58 -2.68
C ASN A 154 4.44 -5.17 -1.69
N ILE A 155 4.62 -4.53 -0.53
CA ILE A 155 5.66 -4.88 0.44
C ILE A 155 5.25 -6.10 1.26
N THR A 156 6.21 -6.98 1.52
CA THR A 156 6.03 -8.19 2.35
C THR A 156 7.09 -8.32 3.44
N ASP A 157 8.33 -7.87 3.19
CA ASP A 157 9.45 -7.94 4.12
C ASP A 157 9.77 -6.57 4.71
N LEU A 158 9.79 -6.49 6.04
CA LEU A 158 10.13 -5.28 6.80
C LEU A 158 11.54 -5.34 7.41
N SER A 159 12.32 -6.40 7.14
CA SER A 159 13.68 -6.55 7.65
C SER A 159 14.60 -5.35 7.38
N PRO A 160 14.50 -4.63 6.23
CA PRO A 160 15.32 -3.46 5.98
C PRO A 160 15.04 -2.28 6.92
N LEU A 161 13.88 -2.23 7.58
CA LEU A 161 13.53 -1.14 8.49
C LEU A 161 14.19 -1.28 9.87
N PHE A 162 14.81 -2.41 10.18
CA PHE A 162 15.29 -2.76 11.52
C PHE A 162 16.22 -1.70 12.15
N ASP A 163 17.13 -1.12 11.36
CA ASP A 163 18.11 -0.15 11.86
C ASP A 163 17.62 1.32 11.80
N LEU A 164 16.39 1.57 11.32
CA LEU A 164 15.81 2.92 11.16
C LEU A 164 15.23 3.48 12.47
N SER A 165 16.01 3.40 13.54
CA SER A 165 15.60 3.75 14.91
C SER A 165 15.17 5.22 15.11
N ASN A 166 15.45 6.12 14.17
CA ASN A 166 15.01 7.52 14.22
C ASN A 166 13.56 7.73 13.72
N LEU A 167 12.91 6.70 13.17
CA LEU A 167 11.53 6.78 12.71
C LEU A 167 10.59 7.15 13.86
N THR A 168 9.79 8.19 13.63
CA THR A 168 8.70 8.62 14.50
C THR A 168 7.35 8.36 13.87
N GLU A 169 7.27 8.33 12.54
CA GLU A 169 6.05 8.07 11.79
C GLU A 169 6.30 7.05 10.68
N LEU A 170 5.48 6.00 10.64
CA LEU A 170 5.60 4.92 9.66
C LEU A 170 4.24 4.51 9.13
N TYR A 171 4.02 4.70 7.83
CA TYR A 171 2.77 4.37 7.16
C TYR A 171 3.01 3.24 6.15
N LEU A 172 2.39 2.09 6.40
CA LEU A 172 2.55 0.84 5.65
C LEU A 172 1.19 0.22 5.27
N GLY A 173 0.12 1.03 5.30
CA GLY A 173 -1.23 0.57 4.99
C GLY A 173 -1.35 0.02 3.56
N ASN A 174 -2.28 -0.90 3.32
CA ASN A 174 -2.55 -1.48 1.99
C ASN A 174 -1.30 -2.11 1.34
N ASN A 175 -0.66 -3.03 2.06
CA ASN A 175 0.47 -3.84 1.58
C ASN A 175 0.15 -5.34 1.76
N ASN A 176 1.16 -6.22 1.70
CA ASN A 176 1.03 -7.66 1.92
C ASN A 176 1.83 -8.16 3.13
N ILE A 177 1.92 -7.32 4.17
CA ILE A 177 2.72 -7.58 5.38
C ILE A 177 2.00 -8.58 6.28
N SER A 178 2.74 -9.51 6.87
CA SER A 178 2.22 -10.45 7.88
C SER A 178 3.14 -10.59 9.10
N ASP A 179 4.45 -10.44 8.91
CA ASP A 179 5.45 -10.39 9.97
C ASP A 179 5.88 -8.95 10.23
N ILE A 180 5.65 -8.50 11.47
CA ILE A 180 6.02 -7.17 11.95
C ILE A 180 7.10 -7.23 13.04
N SER A 181 7.76 -8.38 13.20
CA SER A 181 8.88 -8.55 14.14
C SER A 181 10.00 -7.51 13.96
N PRO A 182 10.37 -7.09 12.73
CA PRO A 182 11.39 -6.05 12.53
C PRO A 182 11.03 -4.70 13.17
N LEU A 183 9.75 -4.41 13.40
CA LEU A 183 9.31 -3.13 13.98
C LEU A 183 9.56 -3.05 15.50
N ALA A 184 9.84 -4.16 16.18
CA ALA A 184 9.97 -4.21 17.64
C ALA A 184 11.11 -3.34 18.21
N VAL A 185 12.06 -2.92 17.38
CA VAL A 185 13.19 -2.08 17.78
C VAL A 185 12.96 -0.58 17.53
N LEU A 186 11.88 -0.22 16.82
CA LEU A 186 11.58 1.16 16.43
C LEU A 186 10.86 1.92 17.55
N THR A 187 11.44 1.95 18.74
CA THR A 187 10.79 2.44 19.97
C THR A 187 10.51 3.94 19.99
N ASN A 188 11.00 4.70 19.00
CA ASN A 188 10.70 6.13 18.83
C ASN A 188 9.42 6.37 18.01
N LEU A 189 8.77 5.32 17.49
CA LEU A 189 7.52 5.45 16.75
C LEU A 189 6.42 6.05 17.63
N LYS A 190 5.77 7.07 17.08
CA LYS A 190 4.61 7.76 17.62
C LYS A 190 3.37 7.44 16.80
N GLU A 191 3.51 7.34 15.49
CA GLU A 191 2.42 7.05 14.56
C GLU A 191 2.76 5.80 13.73
N LEU A 192 1.85 4.83 13.70
CA LEU A 192 2.01 3.60 12.94
C LEU A 192 0.71 3.20 12.24
N ASP A 193 0.74 3.18 10.91
CA ASP A 193 -0.35 2.63 10.09
C ASP A 193 0.07 1.29 9.46
N LEU A 194 -0.62 0.23 9.84
CA LEU A 194 -0.48 -1.14 9.31
C LEU A 194 -1.82 -1.65 8.76
N SER A 195 -2.75 -0.77 8.44
CA SER A 195 -4.08 -1.11 7.96
C SER A 195 -4.06 -1.92 6.65
N ASN A 196 -5.07 -2.74 6.44
CA ASN A 196 -5.26 -3.53 5.22
C ASN A 196 -4.01 -4.33 4.83
N ASN A 197 -3.55 -5.17 5.76
CA ASN A 197 -2.45 -6.12 5.60
C ASN A 197 -2.95 -7.54 5.97
N SER A 198 -2.04 -8.48 6.24
CA SER A 198 -2.35 -9.86 6.65
C SER A 198 -1.76 -10.19 8.02
N ILE A 199 -1.79 -9.22 8.94
CA ILE A 199 -1.20 -9.34 10.28
C ILE A 199 -2.17 -10.09 11.19
N HIS A 200 -1.64 -11.02 11.99
CA HIS A 200 -2.43 -11.77 12.97
C HIS A 200 -1.80 -11.75 14.37
N ASN A 201 -0.51 -11.42 14.48
CA ASN A 201 0.25 -11.36 15.72
C ASN A 201 0.84 -9.97 15.91
N ILE A 202 0.40 -9.27 16.96
CA ILE A 202 0.92 -7.94 17.32
C ILE A 202 1.88 -7.96 18.51
N PHE A 203 2.35 -9.13 18.96
CA PHE A 203 3.35 -9.25 20.01
C PHE A 203 4.58 -8.33 19.80
N PRO A 204 5.13 -8.19 18.58
CA PRO A 204 6.26 -7.29 18.33
C PRO A 204 6.02 -5.83 18.73
N LEU A 205 4.78 -5.35 18.77
CA LEU A 205 4.45 -3.97 19.13
C LEU A 205 4.56 -3.68 20.64
N PHE A 206 4.79 -4.69 21.48
CA PHE A 206 4.84 -4.53 22.95
C PHE A 206 5.92 -3.53 23.42
N THR A 207 6.98 -3.35 22.65
CA THR A 207 8.08 -2.42 22.95
C THR A 207 7.79 -0.96 22.55
N LEU A 208 6.75 -0.73 21.73
CA LEU A 208 6.41 0.57 21.17
C LEU A 208 5.50 1.35 22.13
N THR A 209 5.99 1.60 23.34
CA THR A 209 5.22 2.24 24.43
C THR A 209 4.94 3.72 24.17
N ASP A 210 5.65 4.33 23.22
CA ASP A 210 5.53 5.73 22.86
C ASP A 210 4.54 6.02 21.71
N LEU A 211 3.87 4.98 21.20
CA LEU A 211 2.81 5.12 20.20
C LEU A 211 1.65 5.96 20.73
N ARG A 212 1.26 6.92 19.90
CA ARG A 212 0.15 7.86 20.08
C ARG A 212 -0.99 7.54 19.14
N GLY A 213 -0.66 7.10 17.93
CA GLY A 213 -1.62 6.57 16.96
C GLY A 213 -1.24 5.22 16.40
N LEU A 214 -2.25 4.36 16.29
CA LEU A 214 -2.09 3.01 15.78
C LEU A 214 -3.30 2.60 14.93
N ASN A 215 -3.07 2.43 13.64
CA ASN A 215 -4.06 1.89 12.72
C ASN A 215 -3.72 0.44 12.37
N LEU A 216 -4.57 -0.50 12.79
CA LEU A 216 -4.49 -1.93 12.53
C LEU A 216 -5.74 -2.44 11.82
N GLN A 217 -6.55 -1.53 11.25
CA GLN A 217 -7.77 -1.85 10.53
C GLN A 217 -7.56 -2.94 9.47
N ARG A 218 -8.55 -3.81 9.24
CA ARG A 218 -8.54 -4.79 8.14
C ARG A 218 -7.30 -5.68 8.15
N ASN A 219 -7.12 -6.39 9.26
CA ASN A 219 -6.12 -7.44 9.42
C ASN A 219 -6.82 -8.72 9.97
N ASP A 220 -6.04 -9.72 10.36
CA ASP A 220 -6.52 -10.99 10.91
C ASP A 220 -6.25 -11.11 12.43
N ILE A 221 -6.24 -9.98 13.15
CA ILE A 221 -5.84 -9.91 14.56
C ILE A 221 -6.94 -10.46 15.46
N ARG A 222 -6.55 -11.28 16.45
CA ARG A 222 -7.45 -11.84 17.47
C ARG A 222 -7.09 -11.42 18.89
N ASP A 223 -5.80 -11.40 19.18
CA ASP A 223 -5.25 -11.08 20.49
C ASP A 223 -4.69 -9.66 20.46
N ILE A 224 -5.22 -8.81 21.34
CA ILE A 224 -4.81 -7.42 21.51
C ILE A 224 -4.20 -7.15 22.89
N THR A 225 -3.68 -8.19 23.57
CA THR A 225 -3.11 -8.09 24.92
C THR A 225 -2.03 -7.01 25.02
N GLN A 226 -1.25 -6.81 23.95
CA GLN A 226 -0.17 -5.82 23.89
C GLN A 226 -0.67 -4.38 24.04
N ILE A 227 -1.92 -4.10 23.65
CA ILE A 227 -2.50 -2.75 23.76
C ILE A 227 -2.52 -2.28 25.21
N LYS A 228 -2.64 -3.16 26.19
CA LYS A 228 -2.58 -2.81 27.63
C LYS A 228 -1.38 -1.93 27.99
N GLY A 229 -0.22 -2.16 27.36
CA GLY A 229 1.03 -1.46 27.66
C GLY A 229 1.22 -0.13 26.90
N MET A 230 0.36 0.18 25.93
CA MET A 230 0.48 1.36 25.07
C MET A 230 -0.17 2.57 25.75
N SER A 231 0.52 3.16 26.74
CA SER A 231 -0.05 4.18 27.62
C SER A 231 -0.16 5.58 27.00
N LYS A 232 0.47 5.83 25.86
CA LYS A 232 0.44 7.13 25.17
C LYS A 232 -0.55 7.22 24.01
N ILE A 233 -1.27 6.13 23.72
CA ILE A 233 -2.32 6.13 22.70
C ILE A 233 -3.32 7.25 23.05
N GLY A 234 -3.60 8.11 22.08
CA GLY A 234 -4.46 9.29 22.23
C GLY A 234 -3.79 10.58 22.67
N GLU A 235 -2.50 10.56 23.06
CA GLU A 235 -1.77 11.79 23.36
C GLU A 235 -1.43 12.56 22.06
N HIS A 236 -2.18 13.61 21.74
CA HIS A 236 -1.91 14.42 20.55
C HIS A 236 -1.00 15.64 20.75
N GLU A 237 -0.24 15.94 19.68
CA GLU A 237 0.30 17.26 19.36
C GLU A 237 -0.36 17.75 18.06
N GLU A 238 -1.44 18.55 18.14
CA GLU A 238 -2.16 19.36 17.12
C GLU A 238 -2.37 18.89 15.64
N HIS A 239 -1.75 17.84 15.11
CA HIS A 239 -1.65 17.59 13.65
C HIS A 239 -2.24 16.27 13.13
N TRP A 240 -2.72 15.36 13.99
CA TRP A 240 -3.28 14.09 13.53
C TRP A 240 -4.81 14.11 13.46
N ILE A 241 -5.37 13.63 12.34
CA ILE A 241 -6.79 13.72 11.98
C ILE A 241 -7.51 12.35 11.89
N GLY A 242 -6.85 11.25 12.28
CA GLY A 242 -7.38 9.88 12.27
C GLY A 242 -8.03 9.43 13.59
N ALA A 243 -8.62 8.22 13.60
CA ALA A 243 -8.99 7.55 14.86
C ALA A 243 -7.70 7.07 15.55
N GLU A 244 -7.59 7.33 16.85
CA GLU A 244 -6.34 7.11 17.60
C GLU A 244 -5.90 5.67 17.66
N LEU A 245 -6.89 4.79 17.77
CA LEU A 245 -6.71 3.35 17.73
C LEU A 245 -7.79 2.73 16.84
N ASP A 246 -7.44 2.41 15.61
CA ASP A 246 -8.34 1.70 14.69
C ASP A 246 -8.00 0.20 14.68
N LEU A 247 -8.90 -0.59 15.27
CA LEU A 247 -8.87 -2.05 15.33
C LEU A 247 -9.99 -2.66 14.48
N SER A 248 -10.67 -1.87 13.66
CA SER A 248 -11.85 -2.29 12.94
C SER A 248 -11.54 -3.38 11.92
N HIS A 249 -12.55 -4.18 11.57
CA HIS A 249 -12.43 -5.26 10.58
C HIS A 249 -11.31 -6.28 10.91
N ASN A 250 -11.22 -6.70 12.16
CA ASN A 250 -10.34 -7.78 12.61
C ASN A 250 -11.16 -8.99 13.11
N GLN A 251 -10.52 -9.91 13.83
CA GLN A 251 -11.13 -11.09 14.43
C GLN A 251 -11.15 -11.01 15.97
N ILE A 252 -11.21 -9.79 16.52
CA ILE A 252 -11.15 -9.53 17.96
C ILE A 252 -12.49 -9.90 18.60
N SER A 253 -12.46 -10.69 19.68
CA SER A 253 -13.68 -11.04 20.42
C SER A 253 -13.69 -10.47 21.85
N ASP A 254 -12.51 -10.37 22.48
CA ASP A 254 -12.33 -9.89 23.84
C ASP A 254 -11.59 -8.56 23.85
N ILE A 255 -12.26 -7.51 24.30
CA ILE A 255 -11.68 -6.16 24.43
C ILE A 255 -11.21 -5.84 25.85
N THR A 256 -11.08 -6.84 26.74
CA THR A 256 -10.49 -6.65 28.08
C THR A 256 -9.18 -5.84 28.03
N PRO A 257 -8.25 -6.04 27.07
CA PRO A 257 -7.02 -5.25 27.01
C PRO A 257 -7.23 -3.74 26.84
N LEU A 258 -8.32 -3.30 26.20
CA LEU A 258 -8.67 -1.88 26.09
C LEU A 258 -9.10 -1.30 27.44
N ILE A 259 -9.80 -2.08 28.25
CA ILE A 259 -10.21 -1.69 29.62
C ILE A 259 -9.00 -1.59 30.54
N GLU A 260 -8.03 -2.48 30.36
CA GLU A 260 -6.81 -2.52 31.15
C GLU A 260 -5.74 -1.52 30.70
N ASN A 261 -5.92 -0.89 29.54
CA ASN A 261 -5.11 0.24 29.11
C ASN A 261 -5.55 1.50 29.88
N PHE A 262 -4.60 2.16 30.55
CA PHE A 262 -4.82 3.38 31.32
C PHE A 262 -4.54 4.68 30.54
N GLY A 263 -3.94 4.56 29.35
CA GLY A 263 -3.73 5.65 28.41
C GLY A 263 -5.00 6.06 27.67
N ILE A 264 -5.90 5.10 27.39
CA ILE A 264 -7.19 5.35 26.73
C ILE A 264 -8.17 6.04 27.69
N ASN A 265 -8.46 7.32 27.45
CA ASN A 265 -9.17 8.26 28.32
C ASN A 265 -10.21 9.13 27.57
N GLU A 266 -10.70 10.18 28.23
CA GLU A 266 -11.71 11.10 27.71
C GLU A 266 -11.22 11.85 26.46
N GLY A 267 -11.99 11.78 25.38
CA GLY A 267 -11.67 12.39 24.09
C GLY A 267 -11.04 11.43 23.09
N ASP A 268 -10.51 10.30 23.57
CA ASP A 268 -9.76 9.38 22.73
C ASP A 268 -10.68 8.60 21.78
N LYS A 269 -10.27 8.49 20.51
CA LYS A 269 -11.02 7.77 19.48
C LYS A 269 -10.56 6.34 19.30
N VAL A 270 -11.46 5.39 19.54
CA VAL A 270 -11.18 3.96 19.36
C VAL A 270 -12.22 3.35 18.42
N ASP A 271 -11.81 2.72 17.33
CA ASP A 271 -12.68 1.97 16.43
C ASP A 271 -12.48 0.46 16.61
N ILE A 272 -13.52 -0.23 17.09
CA ILE A 272 -13.56 -1.70 17.22
C ILE A 272 -14.65 -2.31 16.33
N SER A 273 -15.22 -1.55 15.40
CA SER A 273 -16.29 -1.99 14.53
C SER A 273 -15.90 -3.21 13.68
N ASN A 274 -16.90 -3.98 13.26
CA ASN A 274 -16.68 -5.13 12.38
C ASN A 274 -15.76 -6.22 12.97
N ASN A 275 -15.78 -6.36 14.30
CA ASN A 275 -15.13 -7.46 15.02
C ASN A 275 -16.18 -8.44 15.59
N PRO A 276 -15.86 -9.74 15.73
CA PRO A 276 -16.73 -10.74 16.34
C PRO A 276 -16.74 -10.65 17.88
N LEU A 277 -17.13 -9.48 18.41
CA LEU A 277 -17.15 -9.18 19.84
C LEU A 277 -18.03 -10.15 20.65
N ASN A 278 -17.52 -10.62 21.80
CA ASN A 278 -18.26 -11.49 22.71
C ASN A 278 -19.25 -10.69 23.59
N SER A 279 -20.16 -11.40 24.28
CA SER A 279 -21.18 -10.74 25.13
C SER A 279 -20.59 -9.86 26.23
N LYS A 280 -19.43 -10.22 26.80
CA LYS A 280 -18.79 -9.42 27.84
C LYS A 280 -18.26 -8.10 27.27
N SER A 281 -17.66 -8.15 26.09
CA SER A 281 -17.23 -6.98 25.33
C SER A 281 -18.40 -6.04 25.06
N LEU A 282 -19.54 -6.58 24.60
CA LEU A 282 -20.74 -5.81 24.25
C LEU A 282 -21.48 -5.24 25.47
N GLU A 283 -21.71 -6.05 26.50
CA GLU A 283 -22.63 -5.72 27.60
C GLU A 283 -21.94 -5.07 28.79
N ILE A 284 -20.62 -5.24 28.93
CA ILE A 284 -19.87 -4.75 30.09
C ILE A 284 -18.77 -3.78 29.68
N TYR A 285 -17.89 -4.17 28.75
CA TYR A 285 -16.67 -3.41 28.49
C TYR A 285 -16.89 -2.17 27.63
N ILE A 286 -17.73 -2.25 26.59
CA ILE A 286 -18.13 -1.08 25.79
C ILE A 286 -18.71 0.04 26.70
N PRO A 287 -19.73 -0.22 27.55
CA PRO A 287 -20.24 0.80 28.46
C PRO A 287 -19.18 1.37 29.42
N VAL A 288 -18.19 0.57 29.83
CA VAL A 288 -17.10 1.03 30.69
C VAL A 288 -16.20 2.02 29.94
N LEU A 289 -15.82 1.75 28.69
CA LEU A 289 -15.03 2.68 27.86
C LEU A 289 -15.81 3.96 27.60
N GLU A 290 -17.08 3.86 27.20
CA GLU A 290 -17.93 5.03 26.97
C GLU A 290 -18.07 5.89 28.25
N SER A 291 -18.18 5.26 29.42
CA SER A 291 -18.24 5.99 30.71
C SER A 291 -16.93 6.69 31.10
N ARG A 292 -15.79 6.30 30.50
CA ARG A 292 -14.50 7.00 30.64
C ARG A 292 -14.39 8.21 29.71
N GLY A 293 -15.37 8.45 28.84
CA GLY A 293 -15.35 9.54 27.86
C GLY A 293 -14.66 9.19 26.53
N VAL A 294 -14.40 7.91 26.28
CA VAL A 294 -13.80 7.42 25.03
C VAL A 294 -14.81 7.54 23.88
N GLU A 295 -14.40 8.13 22.77
CA GLU A 295 -15.18 8.17 21.52
C GLU A 295 -15.09 6.80 20.81
N LEU A 296 -15.91 5.85 21.26
CA LEU A 296 -15.88 4.48 20.77
C LEU A 296 -16.78 4.29 19.53
N ILE A 297 -16.19 3.90 18.41
CA ILE A 297 -16.93 3.43 17.24
C ILE A 297 -17.03 1.91 17.33
N TRP A 298 -18.27 1.43 17.45
CA TRP A 298 -18.53 0.00 17.43
C TRP A 298 -19.82 -0.29 16.67
N GLU A 299 -19.69 -1.08 15.60
CA GLU A 299 -20.82 -1.76 14.98
C GLU A 299 -20.56 -3.26 15.13
N PRO A 300 -21.43 -4.02 15.81
CA PRO A 300 -21.32 -5.47 15.79
C PRO A 300 -21.41 -5.92 14.33
N ILE A 301 -20.61 -6.90 13.92
CA ILE A 301 -20.81 -7.57 12.63
C ILE A 301 -22.30 -7.93 12.60
N LYS A 302 -23.06 -7.28 11.70
CA LYS A 302 -24.46 -7.62 11.50
C LYS A 302 -24.46 -9.09 11.13
N LYS A 303 -24.74 -9.98 12.09
CA LYS A 303 -25.25 -11.32 11.78
C LYS A 303 -26.33 -11.05 10.75
N PRO A 304 -26.30 -11.66 9.55
CA PRO A 304 -27.36 -11.45 8.58
C PRO A 304 -28.65 -11.65 9.33
N THR A 305 -29.44 -10.57 9.46
CA THR A 305 -30.68 -10.60 10.23
C THR A 305 -31.44 -11.80 9.74
N ALA A 306 -31.66 -12.79 10.61
CA ALA A 306 -32.46 -13.95 10.24
C ALA A 306 -33.72 -13.39 9.59
N PRO A 307 -34.05 -13.80 8.35
CA PRO A 307 -35.12 -13.16 7.61
C PRO A 307 -36.36 -13.15 8.50
N VAL A 308 -36.94 -11.97 8.68
CA VAL A 308 -38.21 -11.77 9.37
C VAL A 308 -39.14 -12.90 8.91
N LYS A 309 -39.58 -13.75 9.84
CA LYS A 309 -40.56 -14.81 9.57
C LYS A 309 -41.85 -14.14 9.07
N ARG A 310 -41.92 -13.90 7.76
CA ARG A 310 -43.17 -13.65 7.05
C ARG A 310 -43.83 -15.00 6.79
N PRO A 311 -45.16 -15.11 6.90
CA PRO A 311 -45.84 -16.38 6.74
C PRO A 311 -45.64 -16.89 5.31
N ASN A 312 -45.11 -18.10 5.20
CA ASN A 312 -45.10 -18.97 4.02
C ASN A 312 -44.78 -18.31 2.66
N LEU A 313 -43.49 -18.25 2.33
CA LEU A 313 -43.00 -18.40 0.94
C LEU A 313 -41.81 -19.40 0.89
N PHE A 314 -41.84 -20.41 1.77
CA PHE A 314 -40.92 -21.55 1.75
C PHE A 314 -41.28 -22.46 0.56
N LEU A 315 -40.78 -22.16 -0.64
CA LEU A 315 -40.68 -23.17 -1.72
C LEU A 315 -39.79 -22.81 -2.92
N TYR A 316 -39.28 -21.58 -3.08
CA TYR A 316 -38.63 -21.19 -4.34
C TYR A 316 -37.09 -21.08 -4.36
N ILE A 317 -36.39 -21.02 -3.22
CA ILE A 317 -34.93 -20.78 -3.20
C ILE A 317 -34.06 -22.06 -3.20
N PRO A 318 -34.45 -23.19 -2.58
CA PRO A 318 -33.68 -24.44 -2.71
C PRO A 318 -33.68 -24.97 -4.16
N PHE A 319 -34.74 -24.66 -4.91
CA PHE A 319 -34.92 -25.14 -6.28
C PHE A 319 -33.93 -24.51 -7.27
N LEU A 320 -33.56 -23.22 -7.12
CA LEU A 320 -32.65 -22.57 -8.07
C LEU A 320 -31.20 -23.04 -7.93
N ALA A 321 -30.70 -23.22 -6.71
CA ALA A 321 -29.33 -23.69 -6.46
C ALA A 321 -29.17 -25.17 -6.88
N ILE A 322 -30.19 -26.00 -6.60
CA ILE A 322 -30.24 -27.40 -7.05
C ILE A 322 -30.40 -27.48 -8.57
N ILE A 323 -31.18 -26.60 -9.22
CA ILE A 323 -31.24 -26.51 -10.68
C ILE A 323 -29.89 -26.11 -11.25
N THR A 324 -29.16 -25.13 -10.70
CA THR A 324 -27.85 -24.75 -11.23
C THR A 324 -26.82 -25.86 -11.10
N ILE A 325 -26.80 -26.59 -9.98
CA ILE A 325 -25.88 -27.71 -9.77
C ILE A 325 -26.31 -28.93 -10.60
N SER A 326 -27.60 -29.22 -10.71
CA SER A 326 -28.13 -30.33 -11.53
C SER A 326 -28.00 -30.04 -13.03
N VAL A 327 -28.12 -28.78 -13.46
CA VAL A 327 -27.86 -28.33 -14.84
C VAL A 327 -26.37 -28.40 -15.13
N VAL A 328 -25.49 -28.04 -14.19
CA VAL A 328 -24.03 -28.21 -14.32
C VAL A 328 -23.67 -29.71 -14.41
N ILE A 329 -24.21 -30.56 -13.54
CA ILE A 329 -24.02 -32.02 -13.59
C ILE A 329 -24.59 -32.63 -14.89
N CYS A 330 -25.75 -32.14 -15.35
CA CYS A 330 -26.37 -32.58 -16.61
C CYS A 330 -25.57 -32.11 -17.84
N GLN A 331 -25.04 -30.89 -17.84
CA GLN A 331 -24.13 -30.37 -18.87
C GLN A 331 -22.79 -31.12 -18.89
N ILE A 332 -22.26 -31.49 -17.72
CA ILE A 332 -21.05 -32.33 -17.56
C ILE A 332 -21.28 -33.75 -18.10
N LYS A 333 -22.46 -34.36 -17.84
CA LYS A 333 -22.83 -35.68 -18.39
C LYS A 333 -23.12 -35.65 -19.90
N LYS A 334 -23.73 -34.58 -20.42
CA LYS A 334 -24.07 -34.44 -21.85
C LYS A 334 -22.84 -34.23 -22.74
N ARG A 335 -21.76 -33.62 -22.22
CA ARG A 335 -20.53 -33.30 -22.99
C ARG A 335 -19.44 -34.38 -23.00
N LYS A 336 -19.70 -35.57 -22.47
CA LYS A 336 -18.75 -36.71 -22.57
C LYS A 336 -18.47 -37.16 -24.02
N ARG A 337 -19.16 -36.59 -25.02
CA ARG A 337 -19.11 -37.02 -26.44
C ARG A 337 -18.59 -35.99 -27.46
N GLU A 338 -18.23 -34.75 -27.09
CA GLU A 338 -18.02 -33.69 -28.12
C GLU A 338 -16.75 -32.80 -27.97
N VAL A 339 -15.77 -33.14 -27.14
CA VAL A 339 -14.58 -32.28 -26.97
C VAL A 339 -13.39 -32.83 -27.78
N SER A 340 -13.25 -32.43 -29.04
CA SER A 340 -12.19 -32.93 -29.94
C SER A 340 -11.03 -31.97 -30.22
N GLY A 341 -11.14 -30.68 -29.86
CA GLY A 341 -10.13 -29.63 -30.17
C GLY A 341 -9.38 -29.06 -28.96
N LEU A 342 -8.09 -28.73 -29.12
CA LEU A 342 -7.22 -28.22 -28.04
C LEU A 342 -7.72 -26.89 -27.44
N LYS A 343 -8.20 -25.97 -28.28
CA LYS A 343 -8.82 -24.70 -27.83
C LYS A 343 -10.02 -24.93 -26.91
N ASN A 344 -10.87 -25.90 -27.24
CA ASN A 344 -12.05 -26.22 -26.43
C ASN A 344 -11.67 -26.84 -25.08
N LEU A 345 -10.58 -27.62 -25.02
CA LEU A 345 -10.07 -28.16 -23.76
C LEU A 345 -9.51 -27.08 -22.83
N LEU A 346 -8.78 -26.10 -23.39
CA LEU A 346 -8.26 -24.95 -22.62
C LEU A 346 -9.40 -24.10 -22.04
N GLU A 347 -10.42 -23.78 -22.85
CA GLU A 347 -11.61 -23.06 -22.38
C GLU A 347 -12.37 -23.84 -21.29
N GLU A 348 -12.47 -25.17 -21.42
CA GLU A 348 -13.12 -26.01 -20.41
C GLU A 348 -12.31 -26.07 -19.11
N ARG A 349 -10.97 -26.18 -19.19
CA ARG A 349 -10.07 -26.12 -18.04
C ARG A 349 -10.28 -24.83 -17.24
N ASP A 350 -10.31 -23.69 -17.93
CA ASP A 350 -10.41 -22.38 -17.27
C ASP A 350 -11.81 -22.19 -16.65
N ARG A 351 -12.86 -22.72 -17.28
CA ARG A 351 -14.22 -22.76 -16.68
C ARG A 351 -14.27 -23.60 -15.41
N VAL A 352 -13.65 -24.78 -15.40
CA VAL A 352 -13.60 -25.65 -14.20
C VAL A 352 -12.78 -25.01 -13.09
N LYS A 353 -11.64 -24.37 -13.41
CA LYS A 353 -10.84 -23.60 -12.42
C LYS A 353 -11.64 -22.46 -11.80
N ASN A 354 -12.40 -21.72 -12.61
CA ASN A 354 -13.27 -20.66 -12.11
C ASN A 354 -14.41 -21.18 -11.24
N LEU A 355 -15.00 -22.34 -11.57
CA LEU A 355 -16.01 -22.98 -10.73
C LEU A 355 -15.43 -23.42 -9.39
N LEU A 356 -14.23 -24.00 -9.37
CA LEU A 356 -13.53 -24.38 -8.13
C LEU A 356 -13.24 -23.16 -7.24
N ARG A 357 -12.77 -22.04 -7.83
CA ARG A 357 -12.55 -20.79 -7.09
C ARG A 357 -13.84 -20.26 -6.46
N LYS A 358 -14.93 -20.22 -7.24
CA LYS A 358 -16.24 -19.78 -6.73
C LYS A 358 -16.77 -20.70 -5.64
N LEU A 359 -16.64 -22.01 -5.82
CA LEU A 359 -17.10 -22.99 -4.85
C LEU A 359 -16.33 -22.87 -3.53
N ASN A 360 -15.01 -22.66 -3.60
CA ASN A 360 -14.18 -22.46 -2.42
C ASN A 360 -14.51 -21.17 -1.68
N PHE A 361 -14.70 -20.07 -2.41
CA PHE A 361 -15.12 -18.77 -1.84
C PHE A 361 -16.50 -18.85 -1.17
N GLN A 362 -17.40 -19.71 -1.68
CA GLN A 362 -18.76 -19.85 -1.18
C GLN A 362 -18.95 -21.02 -0.20
N LYS A 363 -17.88 -21.72 0.23
CA LYS A 363 -18.00 -22.93 1.07
C LYS A 363 -18.88 -22.70 2.30
N GLU A 364 -18.56 -21.67 3.07
CA GLU A 364 -19.26 -21.36 4.32
C GLU A 364 -20.71 -20.94 4.09
N GLU A 365 -20.98 -20.17 3.02
CA GLU A 365 -22.33 -19.75 2.62
C GLU A 365 -23.19 -20.95 2.21
N LEU A 366 -22.63 -21.92 1.50
CA LEU A 366 -23.33 -23.12 1.03
C LEU A 366 -23.65 -24.08 2.18
N ILE A 367 -22.71 -24.28 3.11
CA ILE A 367 -22.92 -25.07 4.32
C ILE A 367 -24.00 -24.42 5.19
N TYR A 368 -23.95 -23.10 5.36
CA TYR A 368 -24.97 -22.34 6.07
C TYR A 368 -26.36 -22.43 5.42
N LYS A 369 -26.43 -22.55 4.08
CA LYS A 369 -27.68 -22.75 3.32
C LYS A 369 -28.19 -24.21 3.33
N GLY A 370 -27.57 -25.10 4.10
CA GLY A 370 -28.05 -26.47 4.33
C GLY A 370 -27.51 -27.51 3.36
N ILE A 371 -26.46 -27.22 2.59
CA ILE A 371 -25.69 -28.25 1.89
C ILE A 371 -24.82 -28.96 2.93
N SER A 372 -24.97 -30.28 3.08
CA SER A 372 -24.09 -31.03 3.97
C SER A 372 -22.64 -30.95 3.51
N GLU A 373 -21.71 -30.93 4.45
CA GLU A 373 -20.28 -30.90 4.14
C GLU A 373 -19.86 -32.08 3.26
N ASP A 374 -20.45 -33.26 3.48
CA ASP A 374 -20.27 -34.44 2.62
C ASP A 374 -20.69 -34.17 1.16
N LYS A 375 -21.81 -33.47 0.96
CA LYS A 375 -22.31 -33.17 -0.40
C LYS A 375 -21.48 -32.10 -1.08
N TYR A 376 -21.00 -31.11 -0.33
CA TYR A 376 -20.03 -30.12 -0.81
C TYR A 376 -18.74 -30.81 -1.26
N ASN A 377 -18.18 -31.67 -0.41
CA ASN A 377 -16.94 -32.40 -0.68
C ASN A 377 -17.10 -33.33 -1.91
N GLU A 378 -18.23 -34.02 -2.04
CA GLU A 378 -18.53 -34.86 -3.21
C GLU A 378 -18.49 -34.05 -4.53
N ILE A 379 -19.05 -32.84 -4.54
CA ILE A 379 -19.08 -31.96 -5.72
C ILE A 379 -17.68 -31.39 -6.01
N TYR A 380 -16.98 -30.98 -4.96
CA TYR A 380 -15.63 -30.42 -5.07
C TYR A 380 -14.65 -31.46 -5.67
N GLU A 381 -14.69 -32.70 -5.17
CA GLU A 381 -13.88 -33.79 -5.69
C GLU A 381 -14.22 -34.15 -7.15
N GLN A 382 -15.49 -34.15 -7.54
CA GLN A 382 -15.90 -34.38 -8.94
C GLN A 382 -15.32 -33.31 -9.89
N LEU A 383 -15.25 -32.05 -9.45
CA LEU A 383 -14.66 -30.96 -10.24
C LEU A 383 -13.13 -31.09 -10.33
N ILE A 384 -12.45 -31.51 -9.25
CA ILE A 384 -11.02 -31.79 -9.27
C ILE A 384 -10.69 -32.96 -10.20
N GLU A 385 -11.44 -34.06 -10.13
CA GLU A 385 -11.23 -35.22 -11.01
C GLU A 385 -11.45 -34.85 -12.49
N ARG A 386 -12.45 -34.01 -12.77
CA ARG A 386 -12.70 -33.48 -14.11
C ARG A 386 -11.54 -32.60 -14.59
N LEU A 387 -11.01 -31.73 -13.73
CA LEU A 387 -9.88 -30.87 -14.06
C LEU A 387 -8.64 -31.71 -14.43
N LYS A 388 -8.31 -32.71 -13.59
CA LYS A 388 -7.21 -33.66 -13.85
C LYS A 388 -7.38 -34.38 -15.19
N THR A 389 -8.61 -34.78 -15.52
CA THR A 389 -8.91 -35.44 -16.80
C THR A 389 -8.68 -34.51 -17.99
N ILE A 390 -9.09 -33.24 -17.88
CA ILE A 390 -8.91 -32.24 -18.94
C ILE A 390 -7.42 -31.92 -19.14
N GLU A 391 -6.67 -31.72 -18.05
CA GLU A 391 -5.23 -31.43 -18.11
C GLU A 391 -4.45 -32.56 -18.77
N LYS A 392 -4.76 -33.82 -18.44
CA LYS A 392 -4.16 -35.00 -19.11
C LYS A 392 -4.50 -35.11 -20.60
N LEU A 393 -5.67 -34.65 -21.02
CA LEU A 393 -6.06 -34.61 -22.44
C LEU A 393 -5.37 -33.48 -23.20
N ILE A 394 -5.12 -32.35 -22.54
CA ILE A 394 -4.34 -31.23 -23.08
C ILE A 394 -2.91 -31.68 -23.33
N GLU A 395 -2.26 -32.29 -22.33
CA GLU A 395 -0.89 -32.81 -22.42
C GLU A 395 -0.72 -33.75 -23.63
N ARG A 396 -1.59 -34.77 -23.74
CA ARG A 396 -1.57 -35.72 -24.86
C ARG A 396 -1.73 -35.06 -26.24
N LYS A 397 -2.52 -33.99 -26.33
CA LYS A 397 -2.72 -33.26 -27.60
C LYS A 397 -1.58 -32.32 -27.93
N GLN A 398 -0.89 -31.77 -26.93
CA GLN A 398 0.32 -30.98 -27.12
C GLN A 398 1.50 -31.87 -27.53
N GLU A 399 1.63 -33.07 -26.96
CA GLU A 399 2.62 -34.06 -27.36
C GLU A 399 2.38 -34.60 -28.78
N GLY A 400 1.13 -34.86 -29.16
CA GLY A 400 0.76 -35.33 -30.50
C GLY A 400 0.80 -34.26 -31.60
N ALA A 401 1.04 -32.99 -31.27
CA ALA A 401 1.24 -31.91 -32.25
C ALA A 401 2.73 -31.64 -32.52
N ASN A 402 3.62 -32.22 -31.71
CA ASN A 402 5.08 -32.11 -31.80
C ASN A 402 5.76 -33.35 -32.44
N ASN A 403 4.97 -34.35 -32.85
CA ASN A 403 5.35 -35.51 -33.68
C ASN A 403 4.56 -35.46 -34.99
#